data_AF-A0A222SHF3-F1
#
_entry.id   AF-A0A222SHF3-F1
#
_cell.length_a   1.000
_cell.length_b   1.000
_cell.length_c   1.000
_cell.angle_alpha   90.00
_cell.angle_beta   90.00
_cell.angle_gamma   90.00
#
_symmetry.space_group_name_H-M   'P 1'
#
loop_
_entity.id
_entity.type
_entity.pdbx_description
1 polymer ?
#
loop_
_entity_poly.entity_id
_entity_poly.type
_entity_poly.pdbx_seq_one_letter_code
_entity_poly.pdbx_strand_id
1 'polypeptide(L)'
;MRPIITLTIVGLLSAVLLAVVDDFTREPIRIAKEQMKRKAIEEIFPFEIDSLKTVTTDKTTFYEAFDKEMKLRGIAVESATNLGYSGRIEILLGVTPEQKIFDYKVVYHLETPGLGDKIDKPKFKAQFRNRTLGDTNWKVRKDGGDIDELTAATISSRAVADAVVTGLRYIKEQYPKTTEE
;
A
#
# COMPACT_ATOMS: atom_id res chain seq x y z
N MET A 1 -9.10 31.54 40.39
CA MET A 1 -7.67 31.18 40.18
C MET A 1 -7.33 29.73 40.50
N ARG A 2 -7.72 29.18 41.67
CA ARG A 2 -7.48 27.76 42.03
C ARG A 2 -7.81 26.71 40.93
N PRO A 3 -9.00 26.73 40.27
CA PRO A 3 -9.32 25.72 39.25
C PRO A 3 -8.48 25.85 37.98
N ILE A 4 -8.03 27.06 37.63
CA ILE A 4 -7.17 27.29 36.46
C ILE A 4 -5.79 26.67 36.69
N ILE A 5 -5.21 26.89 37.87
CA ILE A 5 -3.90 26.34 38.24
C ILE A 5 -3.94 24.79 38.28
N THR A 6 -5.00 24.20 38.85
CA THR A 6 -5.15 22.74 38.88
C THR A 6 -5.22 22.15 37.47
N LEU A 7 -5.99 22.76 36.56
CA LEU A 7 -6.08 22.30 35.18
C LEU A 7 -4.76 22.46 34.42
N THR A 8 -4.05 23.57 34.62
CA THR A 8 -2.72 23.77 34.02
C THR A 8 -1.73 22.71 34.47
N ILE A 9 -1.70 22.37 35.77
CA ILE A 9 -0.79 21.35 36.30
C ILE A 9 -1.13 19.97 35.74
N VAL A 10 -2.41 19.57 35.77
CA VAL A 10 -2.84 18.26 35.26
C VAL A 10 -2.60 18.15 33.75
N GLY A 11 -2.86 19.22 33.00
CA GLY A 11 -2.61 19.29 31.57
C GLY A 11 -1.12 19.19 31.24
N LEU A 12 -0.27 19.92 31.96
CA LEU A 12 1.19 19.85 31.81
C LEU A 12 1.69 18.43 32.10
N LEU A 13 1.22 17.81 33.18
CA LEU A 13 1.65 16.47 33.58
C LEU A 13 1.22 15.41 32.56
N SER A 14 0.01 15.55 32.01
CA SER A 14 -0.51 14.65 30.97
C SER A 14 0.24 14.82 29.64
N ALA A 15 0.59 16.05 29.25
CA ALA A 15 1.37 16.32 28.05
C ALA A 15 2.80 15.76 28.15
N VAL A 16 3.44 15.91 29.31
CA VAL A 16 4.77 15.32 29.57
C VAL A 16 4.72 13.80 29.52
N LEU A 17 3.70 13.19 30.14
CA LEU A 17 3.53 11.74 30.10
C LEU A 17 3.34 11.23 28.66
N LEU A 18 2.50 11.90 27.88
CA LEU A 18 2.26 11.52 26.48
C LEU A 18 3.53 11.67 25.63
N ALA A 19 4.31 12.74 25.85
CA ALA A 19 5.57 12.96 25.13
C ALA A 19 6.61 11.88 25.43
N VAL A 20 6.73 11.44 26.69
CA VAL A 20 7.64 10.34 27.06
C VAL A 20 7.19 9.03 26.42
N VAL A 21 5.90 8.70 26.48
CA VAL A 21 5.37 7.47 25.85
C VAL A 21 5.63 7.48 24.35
N ASP A 22 5.36 8.60 23.69
CA ASP A 22 5.54 8.77 22.26
C ASP A 22 7.03 8.62 21.85
N ASP A 23 7.96 9.27 22.56
CA ASP A 23 9.41 9.15 22.28
C ASP A 23 9.92 7.70 22.40
N PHE A 24 9.53 6.99 23.47
CA PHE A 24 9.90 5.58 23.66
C PHE A 24 9.24 4.64 22.64
N THR A 25 8.06 4.98 22.11
CA THR A 25 7.31 4.10 21.20
C THR A 25 7.62 4.36 19.73
N ARG A 26 8.13 5.55 19.37
CA ARG A 26 8.48 5.92 17.98
C ARG A 26 9.46 4.96 17.34
N GLU A 27 10.53 4.62 18.05
CA GLU A 27 11.61 3.79 17.50
C GLU A 27 11.19 2.34 17.22
N PRO A 28 10.53 1.60 18.14
CA PRO A 28 10.02 0.27 17.83
C PRO A 28 8.96 0.27 16.72
N ILE A 29 8.13 1.32 16.62
CA ILE A 29 7.17 1.47 15.52
C ILE A 29 7.90 1.62 14.17
N ARG A 30 8.97 2.43 14.13
CA ARG A 30 9.75 2.65 12.91
C ARG A 30 10.37 1.34 12.41
N ILE A 31 11.02 0.60 13.31
CA ILE A 31 11.64 -0.70 12.97
C ILE A 31 10.58 -1.70 12.51
N ALA A 32 9.43 -1.78 13.20
CA ALA A 32 8.34 -2.67 12.80
C ALA A 32 7.79 -2.32 11.41
N LYS A 33 7.65 -1.03 11.09
CA LYS A 33 7.22 -0.56 9.76
C LYS A 33 8.25 -0.91 8.68
N GLU A 34 9.53 -0.67 8.93
CA GLU A 34 10.59 -1.02 7.96
C GLU A 34 10.63 -2.54 7.70
N GLN A 35 10.48 -3.36 8.74
CA GLN A 35 10.40 -4.81 8.59
C GLN A 35 9.15 -5.26 7.83
N MET A 36 7.98 -4.66 8.10
CA MET A 36 6.76 -4.96 7.35
C MET A 36 6.91 -4.58 5.88
N LYS A 37 7.51 -3.42 5.58
CA LYS A 37 7.77 -3.00 4.19
C LYS A 37 8.72 -3.94 3.49
N ARG A 38 9.82 -4.34 4.13
CA ARG A 38 10.80 -5.29 3.57
C ARG A 38 10.15 -6.65 3.28
N LYS A 39 9.37 -7.17 4.22
CA LYS A 39 8.59 -8.41 4.02
C LYS A 39 7.55 -8.28 2.92
N ALA A 40 6.86 -7.14 2.83
CA ALA A 40 5.88 -6.88 1.77
C ALA A 40 6.54 -6.90 0.38
N ILE A 41 7.71 -6.27 0.25
CA ILE A 41 8.49 -6.29 -1.00
C ILE A 41 8.91 -7.72 -1.36
N GLU A 42 9.42 -8.49 -0.39
CA GLU A 42 9.79 -9.90 -0.58
C GLU A 42 8.59 -10.80 -0.94
N GLU A 43 7.39 -10.53 -0.40
CA GLU A 43 6.17 -11.28 -0.73
C GLU A 43 5.63 -10.97 -2.14
N ILE A 44 5.84 -9.73 -2.62
CA ILE A 44 5.31 -9.26 -3.90
C ILE A 44 6.14 -9.80 -5.08
N PHE A 45 7.47 -9.83 -4.94
CA PHE A 45 8.36 -10.21 -6.03
C PHE A 45 8.71 -11.71 -5.97
N PRO A 46 8.50 -12.47 -7.07
CA PRO A 46 8.79 -13.91 -7.10
C PRO A 46 10.29 -14.23 -7.29
N PHE A 47 11.19 -13.26 -7.15
CA PHE A 47 12.63 -13.39 -7.38
C PHE A 47 13.43 -12.83 -6.20
N GLU A 48 14.67 -13.28 -6.05
CA GLU A 48 15.58 -12.80 -5.01
C GLU A 48 16.04 -11.38 -5.35
N ILE A 49 15.85 -10.45 -4.42
CA ILE A 49 16.20 -9.03 -4.61
C ILE A 49 17.58 -8.80 -4.02
N ASP A 50 18.54 -8.41 -4.86
CA ASP A 50 19.91 -8.13 -4.44
C ASP A 50 20.06 -6.69 -3.93
N SER A 51 19.44 -5.74 -4.64
CA SER A 51 19.41 -4.35 -4.21
C SER A 51 18.05 -3.69 -4.42
N LEU A 52 17.69 -2.83 -3.47
CA LEU A 52 16.48 -2.01 -3.48
C LEU A 52 16.90 -0.54 -3.54
N LYS A 53 16.48 0.17 -4.58
CA LYS A 53 16.66 1.62 -4.66
C LYS A 53 15.32 2.29 -4.41
N THR A 54 15.31 3.16 -3.40
CA THR A 54 14.12 3.94 -3.04
C THR A 54 14.16 5.28 -3.78
N VAL A 55 13.11 5.58 -4.52
CA VAL A 55 12.91 6.86 -5.21
C VAL A 55 11.66 7.50 -4.64
N THR A 56 11.82 8.56 -3.86
CA THR A 56 10.70 9.31 -3.30
C THR A 56 10.38 10.50 -4.20
N THR A 57 9.12 10.61 -4.60
CA THR A 57 8.57 11.73 -5.37
C THR A 57 7.55 12.47 -4.50
N ASP A 58 7.17 13.69 -4.89
CA ASP A 58 6.16 14.51 -4.18
C ASP A 58 4.81 13.80 -3.98
N LYS A 59 4.49 12.82 -4.84
CA LYS A 59 3.21 12.07 -4.80
C LYS A 59 3.31 10.74 -4.05
N THR A 60 4.41 9.99 -4.21
CA THR A 60 4.56 8.64 -3.65
C THR A 60 6.02 8.17 -3.62
N THR A 61 6.27 7.05 -2.94
CA THR A 61 7.55 6.36 -2.89
C THR A 61 7.54 5.14 -3.80
N PHE A 62 8.59 5.03 -4.62
CA PHE A 62 8.88 3.90 -5.50
C PHE A 62 10.07 3.10 -4.97
N TYR A 63 10.04 1.80 -5.18
CA TYR A 63 11.09 0.86 -4.83
C TYR A 63 11.48 0.06 -6.06
N GLU A 64 12.63 0.37 -6.63
CA GLU A 64 13.21 -0.34 -7.77
C GLU A 64 13.93 -1.60 -7.24
N ALA A 65 13.50 -2.78 -7.68
CA ALA A 65 14.07 -4.06 -7.31
C ALA A 65 14.98 -4.60 -8.42
N PHE A 66 16.26 -4.80 -8.07
CA PHE A 66 17.29 -5.27 -8.97
C PHE A 66 17.72 -6.71 -8.64
N ASP A 67 18.04 -7.46 -9.69
CA ASP A 67 18.63 -8.80 -9.62
C ASP A 67 20.15 -8.74 -9.34
N LYS A 68 20.78 -9.90 -9.12
CA LYS A 68 22.25 -10.06 -8.96
C LYS A 68 23.06 -9.52 -10.15
N GLU A 69 22.44 -9.43 -11.31
CA GLU A 69 23.02 -8.86 -12.53
C GLU A 69 22.82 -7.33 -12.65
N MET A 70 22.37 -6.64 -11.59
CA MET A 70 22.05 -5.21 -11.59
C MET A 70 20.98 -4.81 -12.62
N LYS A 71 20.16 -5.76 -13.05
CA LYS A 71 19.04 -5.53 -13.98
C LYS A 71 17.77 -5.22 -13.21
N LEU A 72 17.04 -4.17 -13.60
CA LEU A 72 15.74 -3.85 -13.04
C LEU A 72 14.73 -4.96 -13.39
N ARG A 73 14.20 -5.64 -12.37
CA ARG A 73 13.26 -6.76 -12.53
C ARG A 73 11.85 -6.43 -12.04
N GLY A 74 11.71 -5.42 -11.21
CA GLY A 74 10.42 -4.98 -10.73
C GLY A 74 10.48 -3.61 -10.08
N ILE A 75 9.31 -2.97 -10.00
CA ILE A 75 9.12 -1.69 -9.33
C ILE A 75 7.95 -1.85 -8.38
N ALA A 76 8.13 -1.53 -7.11
CA ALA A 76 7.03 -1.43 -6.16
C ALA A 76 6.66 0.04 -5.96
N VAL A 77 5.38 0.34 -5.81
CA VAL A 77 4.87 1.69 -5.58
C VAL A 77 3.89 1.68 -4.43
N GLU A 78 4.00 2.64 -3.52
CA GLU A 78 3.00 2.86 -2.49
C GLU A 78 1.78 3.56 -3.11
N SER A 79 0.59 3.04 -2.84
CA SER A 79 -0.65 3.73 -3.22
C SER A 79 -1.69 3.59 -2.11
N ALA A 80 -2.58 4.56 -2.03
CA ALA A 80 -3.60 4.59 -1.00
C ALA A 80 -4.92 5.09 -1.58
N THR A 81 -6.01 4.68 -0.96
CA THR A 81 -7.35 5.19 -1.23
C THR A 81 -8.08 5.42 0.09
N ASN A 82 -9.00 6.39 0.10
CA ASN A 82 -9.92 6.64 1.22
C ASN A 82 -11.32 6.06 0.97
N LEU A 83 -11.48 5.26 -0.09
CA LEU A 83 -12.76 4.69 -0.51
C LEU A 83 -13.09 3.34 0.17
N GLY A 84 -12.26 2.90 1.12
CA GLY A 84 -12.52 1.68 1.89
C GLY A 84 -13.77 1.83 2.78
N TYR A 85 -14.39 0.70 3.15
CA TYR A 85 -15.62 0.74 3.94
C TYR A 85 -15.41 1.38 5.31
N SER A 86 -14.27 1.09 5.95
CA SER A 86 -13.88 1.61 7.26
C SER A 86 -12.82 2.71 7.15
N GLY A 87 -12.61 3.25 5.94
CA GLY A 87 -11.71 4.37 5.68
C GLY A 87 -10.51 4.01 4.82
N ARG A 88 -9.33 4.48 5.23
CA ARG A 88 -8.11 4.45 4.43
C ARG A 88 -7.57 3.02 4.26
N ILE A 89 -7.24 2.68 3.01
CA ILE A 89 -6.54 1.46 2.62
C ILE A 89 -5.24 1.86 1.93
N GLU A 90 -4.12 1.31 2.38
CA GLU A 90 -2.80 1.50 1.78
C GLU A 90 -2.29 0.16 1.27
N ILE A 91 -1.80 0.17 0.04
CA ILE A 91 -1.21 -0.99 -0.61
C ILE A 91 0.20 -0.65 -1.10
N LEU A 92 1.01 -1.70 -1.17
CA LEU A 92 2.24 -1.70 -1.94
C LEU A 92 1.98 -2.55 -3.18
N LEU A 93 2.05 -1.93 -4.36
CA LEU A 93 1.81 -2.59 -5.64
C LEU A 93 3.14 -2.91 -6.31
N GLY A 94 3.40 -4.17 -6.66
CA GLY A 94 4.56 -4.56 -7.46
C GLY A 94 4.21 -4.78 -8.91
N VAL A 95 5.04 -4.23 -9.79
CA VAL A 95 4.92 -4.38 -11.24
C VAL A 95 6.24 -4.79 -11.87
N THR A 96 6.16 -5.40 -13.04
CA THR A 96 7.30 -5.60 -13.94
C THR A 96 7.73 -4.26 -14.55
N PRO A 97 8.93 -4.14 -15.12
CA PRO A 97 9.34 -2.97 -15.91
C PRO A 97 8.38 -2.69 -17.08
N GLU A 98 7.72 -3.72 -17.60
CA GLU A 98 6.67 -3.62 -18.62
C GLU A 98 5.29 -3.27 -18.06
N GLN A 99 5.21 -2.79 -16.81
CA GLN A 99 3.98 -2.36 -16.13
C GLN A 99 2.91 -3.45 -15.99
N LYS A 100 3.30 -4.73 -15.96
CA LYS A 100 2.40 -5.84 -15.59
C LYS A 100 2.44 -6.05 -14.09
N ILE A 101 1.30 -6.31 -13.46
CA ILE A 101 1.26 -6.55 -12.01
C ILE A 101 1.88 -7.90 -11.66
N PHE A 102 2.83 -7.92 -10.72
CA PHE A 102 3.27 -9.15 -10.05
C PHE A 102 2.26 -9.56 -8.98
N ASP A 103 2.07 -8.69 -8.00
CA ASP A 103 1.11 -8.82 -6.91
C ASP A 103 0.98 -7.46 -6.20
N TYR A 104 0.12 -7.39 -5.18
CA TYR A 104 0.14 -6.32 -4.20
C TYR A 104 0.13 -6.88 -2.78
N LYS A 105 0.50 -6.03 -1.84
CA LYS A 105 0.37 -6.29 -0.40
C LYS A 105 -0.41 -5.17 0.24
N VAL A 106 -1.38 -5.50 1.08
CA VAL A 106 -2.04 -4.49 1.90
C VAL A 106 -1.13 -4.16 3.09
N VAL A 107 -0.71 -2.90 3.17
CA VAL A 107 0.20 -2.41 4.23
C VAL A 107 -0.59 -1.89 5.42
N TYR A 108 -1.76 -1.30 5.14
CA TYR A 108 -2.65 -0.76 6.17
C TYR A 108 -4.11 -0.80 5.72
N HIS A 109 -5.01 -1.17 6.62
CA HIS A 109 -6.46 -1.01 6.44
C HIS A 109 -7.18 -1.03 7.79
N LEU A 110 -8.43 -0.56 7.80
CA LEU A 110 -9.34 -0.64 8.96
C LEU A 110 -10.56 -1.53 8.70
N GLU A 111 -10.59 -2.24 7.58
CA GLU A 111 -11.73 -3.06 7.17
C GLU A 111 -12.11 -4.13 8.20
N THR A 112 -13.41 -4.47 8.22
CA THR A 112 -13.98 -5.43 9.17
C THR A 112 -13.33 -6.82 9.08
N PRO A 113 -12.82 -7.38 10.19
CA PRO A 113 -12.26 -8.73 10.23
C PRO A 113 -13.24 -9.79 9.74
N GLY A 114 -12.76 -10.75 8.94
CA GLY A 114 -13.55 -11.84 8.37
C GLY A 114 -14.43 -11.46 7.17
N LEU A 115 -14.58 -10.18 6.85
CA LEU A 115 -15.32 -9.69 5.68
C LEU A 115 -14.39 -8.95 4.72
N GLY A 116 -14.05 -7.70 5.05
CA GLY A 116 -13.27 -6.81 4.19
C GLY A 116 -11.77 -7.01 4.31
N ASP A 117 -11.27 -7.60 5.41
CA ASP A 117 -9.85 -7.99 5.57
C ASP A 117 -9.38 -9.04 4.55
N LYS A 118 -10.32 -9.72 3.88
CA LYS A 118 -10.05 -10.73 2.86
C LYS A 118 -9.40 -10.14 1.61
N ILE A 119 -9.30 -8.82 1.49
CA ILE A 119 -8.57 -8.13 0.44
C ILE A 119 -7.08 -8.52 0.37
N ASP A 120 -6.44 -8.90 1.49
CA ASP A 120 -5.04 -9.35 1.45
C ASP A 120 -4.89 -10.87 1.18
N LYS A 121 -6.00 -11.60 0.98
CA LYS A 121 -5.95 -13.06 0.83
C LYS A 121 -5.52 -13.47 -0.59
N PRO A 122 -4.67 -14.50 -0.75
CA PRO A 122 -4.15 -14.92 -2.06
C PRO A 122 -5.21 -15.12 -3.15
N LYS A 123 -6.38 -15.67 -2.79
CA LYS A 123 -7.50 -15.87 -3.72
C LYS A 123 -7.98 -14.55 -4.34
N PHE A 124 -8.13 -13.51 -3.53
CA PHE A 124 -8.57 -12.20 -4.01
C PHE A 124 -7.44 -11.47 -4.74
N LYS A 125 -6.18 -11.63 -4.32
CA LYS A 125 -5.04 -10.97 -4.98
C LYS A 125 -4.70 -11.55 -6.35
N ALA A 126 -4.86 -12.87 -6.52
CA ALA A 126 -4.51 -13.59 -7.75
C ALA A 126 -5.15 -13.00 -9.02
N GLN A 127 -6.36 -12.43 -8.91
CA GLN A 127 -7.06 -11.84 -10.04
C GLN A 127 -6.34 -10.62 -10.62
N PHE A 128 -5.52 -9.91 -9.85
CA PHE A 128 -4.83 -8.69 -10.29
C PHE A 128 -3.53 -8.98 -11.05
N ARG A 129 -2.98 -10.19 -10.89
CA ARG A 129 -1.68 -10.56 -11.46
C ARG A 129 -1.71 -10.58 -12.99
N ASN A 130 -0.60 -10.20 -13.63
CA ASN A 130 -0.41 -10.13 -15.08
C ASN A 130 -1.32 -9.16 -15.83
N ARG A 131 -2.10 -8.31 -15.13
CA ARG A 131 -2.93 -7.26 -15.74
C ARG A 131 -2.14 -5.97 -15.90
N THR A 132 -2.58 -5.12 -16.82
CA THR A 132 -2.04 -3.78 -17.05
C THR A 132 -3.14 -2.73 -16.96
N LEU A 133 -2.77 -1.44 -16.92
CA LEU A 133 -3.75 -0.37 -16.78
C LEU A 133 -4.76 -0.32 -17.95
N GLY A 134 -4.34 -0.69 -19.16
CA GLY A 134 -5.12 -0.52 -20.38
C GLY A 134 -5.91 -1.75 -20.84
N ASP A 135 -5.59 -2.96 -20.33
CA ASP A 135 -6.21 -4.22 -20.77
C ASP A 135 -7.35 -4.70 -19.86
N THR A 136 -7.64 -3.95 -18.80
CA THR A 136 -8.51 -4.39 -17.71
C THR A 136 -9.58 -3.36 -17.40
N ASN A 137 -10.83 -3.80 -17.30
CA ASN A 137 -11.91 -3.02 -16.72
C ASN A 137 -11.90 -3.19 -15.19
N TRP A 138 -11.31 -2.21 -14.51
CA TRP A 138 -11.06 -2.21 -13.05
C TRP A 138 -12.31 -2.09 -12.16
N LYS A 139 -13.51 -2.08 -12.74
CA LYS A 139 -14.74 -2.16 -11.97
C LYS A 139 -14.95 -3.58 -11.43
N VAL A 140 -15.74 -3.69 -10.36
CA VAL A 140 -16.18 -5.00 -9.88
C VAL A 140 -17.19 -5.62 -10.83
N ARG A 141 -17.33 -6.96 -10.84
CA ARG A 141 -18.25 -7.68 -11.74
C ARG A 141 -19.70 -7.21 -11.59
N LYS A 142 -20.15 -6.92 -10.36
CA LYS A 142 -21.46 -6.30 -10.12
C LYS A 142 -21.70 -4.98 -10.83
N ASP A 143 -20.63 -4.25 -11.14
CA ASP A 143 -20.67 -2.96 -11.82
C ASP A 143 -20.28 -3.10 -13.31
N GLY A 144 -20.21 -4.34 -13.82
CA GLY A 144 -19.87 -4.66 -15.21
C GLY A 144 -18.37 -4.65 -15.54
N GLY A 145 -17.49 -4.84 -14.55
CA GLY A 145 -16.04 -4.97 -14.77
C GLY A 145 -15.49 -6.38 -14.55
N ASP A 146 -14.16 -6.46 -14.48
CA ASP A 146 -13.41 -7.73 -14.50
C ASP A 146 -12.95 -8.19 -13.12
N ILE A 147 -13.20 -7.39 -12.07
CA ILE A 147 -12.74 -7.66 -10.70
C ILE A 147 -13.85 -8.41 -9.93
N ASP A 148 -13.54 -9.60 -9.44
CA ASP A 148 -14.37 -10.35 -8.51
C ASP A 148 -14.43 -9.66 -7.16
N GLU A 149 -15.64 -9.26 -6.73
CA GLU A 149 -15.84 -8.71 -5.40
C GLU A 149 -15.89 -9.76 -4.29
N LEU A 150 -15.53 -9.34 -3.08
CA LEU A 150 -15.75 -10.11 -1.87
C LEU A 150 -17.24 -10.07 -1.49
N THR A 151 -17.82 -11.22 -1.19
CA THR A 151 -19.19 -11.33 -0.68
C THR A 151 -19.32 -10.50 0.60
N ALA A 152 -20.36 -9.65 0.66
CA ALA A 152 -20.61 -8.71 1.75
C ALA A 152 -19.52 -7.64 2.00
N ALA A 153 -18.51 -7.51 1.12
CA ALA A 153 -17.45 -6.51 1.22
C ALA A 153 -17.12 -5.85 -0.14
N THR A 154 -18.17 -5.52 -0.91
CA THR A 154 -18.01 -4.95 -2.26
C THR A 154 -17.36 -3.55 -2.25
N ILE A 155 -17.60 -2.74 -1.22
CA ILE A 155 -16.95 -1.42 -1.08
C ILE A 155 -15.43 -1.58 -0.93
N SER A 156 -14.99 -2.49 -0.07
CA SER A 156 -13.56 -2.84 0.12
C SER A 156 -12.92 -3.32 -1.19
N SER A 157 -13.61 -4.16 -1.96
CA SER A 157 -13.10 -4.65 -3.25
C SER A 157 -12.94 -3.52 -4.28
N ARG A 158 -13.90 -2.60 -4.36
CA ARG A 158 -13.80 -1.41 -5.23
C ARG A 158 -12.65 -0.51 -4.82
N ALA A 159 -12.48 -0.29 -3.51
CA ALA A 159 -11.39 0.51 -2.97
C ALA A 159 -10.02 -0.06 -3.35
N VAL A 160 -9.82 -1.38 -3.22
CA VAL A 160 -8.55 -1.98 -3.62
C VAL A 160 -8.31 -1.88 -5.12
N ALA A 161 -9.33 -2.07 -5.96
CA ALA A 161 -9.18 -1.86 -7.39
C ALA A 161 -8.79 -0.40 -7.73
N ASP A 162 -9.40 0.57 -7.06
CA ASP A 162 -9.03 1.99 -7.19
C ASP A 162 -7.58 2.29 -6.76
N ALA A 163 -7.15 1.72 -5.64
CA ALA A 163 -5.76 1.84 -5.16
C ALA A 163 -4.76 1.21 -6.13
N VAL A 164 -5.07 0.05 -6.72
CA VAL A 164 -4.24 -0.60 -7.74
C VAL A 164 -4.14 0.28 -9.00
N VAL A 165 -5.27 0.78 -9.50
CA VAL A 165 -5.31 1.70 -10.66
C VAL A 165 -4.49 2.95 -10.40
N THR A 166 -4.60 3.53 -9.20
CA THR A 166 -3.83 4.70 -8.81
C THR A 166 -2.33 4.41 -8.77
N GLY A 167 -1.93 3.26 -8.23
CA GLY A 167 -0.52 2.82 -8.24
C GLY A 167 0.00 2.61 -9.67
N LEU A 168 -0.76 1.95 -10.54
CA LEU A 168 -0.41 1.78 -11.95
C LEU A 168 -0.26 3.12 -12.68
N ARG A 169 -1.10 4.12 -12.35
CA ARG A 169 -1.01 5.47 -12.91
C ARG A 169 0.28 6.15 -12.48
N TYR A 170 0.66 6.06 -11.21
CA TYR A 170 1.93 6.60 -10.72
C TYR A 170 3.14 5.96 -11.42
N ILE A 171 3.12 4.63 -11.61
CA ILE A 171 4.16 3.95 -12.38
C ILE A 171 4.20 4.47 -13.82
N LYS A 172 3.05 4.61 -14.47
CA LYS A 172 2.98 5.07 -15.86
C LYS A 172 3.49 6.51 -16.02
N GLU A 173 3.21 7.38 -15.05
CA GLU A 173 3.69 8.77 -15.01
C GLU A 173 5.21 8.83 -14.79
N GLN A 174 5.75 8.02 -13.88
CA GLN A 174 7.17 8.05 -13.49
C GLN A 174 8.07 7.27 -14.46
N TYR A 175 7.56 6.16 -15.01
CA TYR A 175 8.25 5.27 -15.93
C TYR A 175 7.42 5.11 -17.22
N PRO A 176 7.28 6.18 -18.03
CA PRO A 176 6.57 6.09 -19.30
C PRO A 176 7.27 5.04 -20.16
N LYS A 177 6.51 4.11 -20.74
CA LYS A 177 7.05 3.23 -21.76
C LYS A 177 7.49 4.12 -22.92
N THR A 178 8.77 4.08 -23.26
CA THR A 178 9.22 4.56 -24.57
C THR A 178 8.52 3.67 -25.58
N THR A 179 7.47 4.18 -26.20
CA THR A 179 6.88 3.55 -27.38
C THR A 179 7.93 3.67 -28.46
N GLU A 180 8.78 2.65 -28.63
CA GLU A 180 9.50 2.45 -29.88
C GLU A 180 8.44 2.03 -30.91
N GLU A 181 7.95 3.01 -31.67
CA GLU A 181 7.40 2.82 -33.02
C GLU A 181 8.51 3.07 -34.05
#